data_AF-A0A9X7W0K2-F1
#
_entry.id   AF-A0A9X7W0K2-F1
#
_cell.length_a   1.000
_cell.length_b   1.000
_cell.length_c   1.000
_cell.angle_alpha   90.00
_cell.angle_beta   90.00
_cell.angle_gamma   90.00
#
_symmetry.space_group_name_H-M   'P 1'
#
loop_
_entity.id
_entity.type
_entity.pdbx_description
1 polymer ?
#
loop_
_entity_poly.entity_id
_entity_poly.type
_entity_poly.pdbx_seq_one_letter_code
_entity_poly.pdbx_strand_id
1 'polypeptide(L)'
;MRLQNIREAIDCIEHDIFLHSLFPKEPNVLFDLLQQISNLKEDFIRCRFIGEDVELLEDTRFRLLELGLNTEILLSELAGHKTREQVRQLEELYLTTI
;
A
#
# COMPACT_ATOMS: atom_id res chain seq x y z
N MET A 1 -10.34 11.22 -9.83
CA MET A 1 -9.66 11.59 -8.57
C MET A 1 -8.48 12.50 -8.88
N ARG A 2 -8.01 13.32 -7.95
CA ARG A 2 -6.71 14.04 -8.10
C ARG A 2 -5.61 13.21 -7.41
N LEU A 3 -4.39 13.28 -7.92
CA LEU A 3 -3.24 12.59 -7.33
C LEU A 3 -3.05 12.94 -5.85
N GLN A 4 -3.24 14.22 -5.49
CA GLN A 4 -3.19 14.68 -4.10
C GLN A 4 -4.15 13.93 -3.17
N ASN A 5 -5.38 13.64 -3.61
CA ASN A 5 -6.35 12.90 -2.79
C ASN A 5 -5.90 11.45 -2.56
N ILE A 6 -5.22 10.85 -3.55
CA ILE A 6 -4.66 9.51 -3.41
C ILE A 6 -3.55 9.54 -2.36
N ARG A 7 -2.66 10.53 -2.41
CA ARG A 7 -1.57 10.69 -1.45
C ARG A 7 -2.05 10.90 -0.02
N GLU A 8 -3.06 11.74 0.17
CA GLU A 8 -3.69 11.92 1.48
C GLU A 8 -4.30 10.62 2.01
N ALA A 9 -4.92 9.81 1.14
CA ALA A 9 -5.44 8.51 1.54
C ALA A 9 -4.32 7.50 1.88
N ILE A 10 -3.21 7.52 1.13
CA ILE A 10 -2.00 6.73 1.44
C ILE A 10 -1.45 7.12 2.82
N ASP A 11 -1.31 8.42 3.11
CA ASP A 11 -0.82 8.91 4.41
C ASP A 11 -1.69 8.40 5.57
N CYS A 12 -3.02 8.39 5.40
CA CYS A 12 -3.95 7.84 6.39
C CYS A 12 -3.76 6.32 6.59
N ILE A 13 -3.59 5.56 5.50
CA ILE A 13 -3.41 4.10 5.56
C ILE A 13 -2.06 3.76 6.20
N GLU A 14 -0.99 4.48 5.86
CA GLU A 14 0.32 4.34 6.49
C GLU A 14 0.24 4.56 8.00
N HIS A 15 -0.47 5.61 8.42
CA HIS A 15 -0.71 5.87 9.83
C HIS A 15 -1.44 4.69 10.50
N ASP A 16 -2.44 4.13 9.85
CA ASP A 16 -3.19 3.00 10.40
C ASP A 16 -2.38 1.70 10.49
N ILE A 17 -1.52 1.43 9.51
CA ILE A 17 -0.57 0.31 9.54
C ILE A 17 0.46 0.51 10.64
N PHE A 18 0.98 1.73 10.81
CA PHE A 18 1.87 2.06 11.91
C PHE A 18 1.20 1.82 13.27
N LEU A 19 -0.06 2.26 13.43
CA LEU A 19 -0.82 2.00 14.65
C LEU A 19 -1.03 0.50 14.89
N HIS A 20 -1.22 -0.31 13.84
CA HIS A 20 -1.31 -1.77 13.96
C HIS A 20 -0.03 -2.38 14.54
N SER A 21 1.14 -1.86 14.16
CA SER A 21 2.43 -2.35 14.70
C SER A 21 2.58 -2.09 16.21
N LEU A 22 1.94 -1.04 16.72
CA LEU A 22 1.95 -0.70 18.15
C LEU A 22 0.84 -1.42 18.92
N PHE A 23 -0.34 -1.50 18.30
CA PHE A 23 -1.56 -2.06 18.87
C PHE A 23 -2.20 -2.97 17.82
N PRO A 24 -1.97 -4.30 17.88
CA PRO A 24 -2.49 -5.24 16.91
C PRO A 24 -4.00 -5.06 16.73
N LYS A 25 -4.39 -4.62 15.53
CA LYS A 25 -5.79 -4.45 15.13
C LYS A 25 -6.41 -5.80 14.75
N GLU A 26 -7.72 -5.87 14.81
CA GLU A 26 -8.46 -7.06 14.37
C GLU A 26 -8.23 -7.34 12.88
N PRO A 27 -8.24 -8.62 12.45
CA PRO A 27 -8.05 -8.98 11.04
C PRO A 27 -9.00 -8.25 10.08
N ASN A 28 -10.25 -8.01 10.50
CA ASN A 28 -11.24 -7.28 9.69
C ASN A 28 -10.76 -5.87 9.32
N VAL A 29 -10.05 -5.19 10.21
CA VAL A 29 -9.50 -3.86 9.93
C VAL A 29 -8.42 -3.95 8.86
N LEU A 30 -7.57 -4.98 8.90
CA LEU A 30 -6.56 -5.19 7.86
C LEU A 30 -7.19 -5.57 6.51
N PHE A 31 -8.28 -6.33 6.49
CA PHE A 31 -9.04 -6.58 5.26
C PHE A 31 -9.63 -5.29 4.68
N ASP A 32 -10.20 -4.43 5.53
CA ASP A 32 -10.73 -3.13 5.10
C ASP A 32 -9.63 -2.24 4.54
N LEU A 33 -8.43 -2.22 5.15
CA LEU A 33 -7.28 -1.50 4.64
C LEU A 33 -6.82 -2.06 3.28
N LEU A 34 -6.74 -3.39 3.14
CA LEU A 34 -6.37 -4.01 1.87
C LEU A 34 -7.36 -3.66 0.75
N GLN A 35 -8.66 -3.66 1.05
CA GLN A 35 -9.69 -3.26 0.09
C GLN A 35 -9.56 -1.77 -0.29
N GLN A 36 -9.29 -0.90 0.69
CA GLN A 36 -9.03 0.52 0.44
C GLN A 36 -7.81 0.71 -0.47
N ILE A 37 -6.70 0.02 -0.21
CA ILE A 37 -5.50 0.05 -1.05
C ILE A 37 -5.82 -0.42 -2.47
N SER A 38 -6.61 -1.49 -2.63
CA SER A 38 -7.04 -1.97 -3.95
C SER A 38 -7.84 -0.91 -4.71
N ASN A 39 -8.77 -0.23 -4.03
CA ASN A 39 -9.55 0.85 -4.64
C ASN A 39 -8.63 2.03 -5.04
N LEU A 40 -7.68 2.40 -4.19
CA LEU A 40 -6.70 3.45 -4.51
C LEU A 40 -5.81 3.09 -5.69
N LYS A 41 -5.41 1.82 -5.85
CA LYS A 41 -4.68 1.34 -7.03
C LYS A 41 -5.51 1.54 -8.30
N GLU A 42 -6.80 1.21 -8.27
CA GLU A 42 -7.70 1.45 -9.41
C GLU A 42 -7.85 2.95 -9.72
N ASP A 43 -8.02 3.78 -8.68
CA ASP A 43 -8.18 5.21 -8.84
C ASP A 43 -6.89 5.88 -9.34
N PHE A 44 -5.72 5.39 -8.92
CA PHE A 44 -4.43 5.82 -9.43
C PHE A 44 -4.32 5.56 -10.93
N ILE A 45 -4.64 4.35 -11.39
CA ILE A 45 -4.62 4.01 -12.83
C ILE A 45 -5.59 4.90 -13.63
N ARG A 46 -6.73 5.27 -13.04
CA ARG A 46 -7.74 6.14 -13.67
C ARG A 46 -7.43 7.63 -13.53
N CYS A 47 -6.37 8.02 -12.84
CA CYS A 47 -6.03 9.41 -12.60
C CYS A 47 -5.46 10.05 -13.87
N ARG A 48 -5.74 11.36 -14.06
CA ARG A 48 -5.14 12.13 -15.15
C ARG A 48 -3.81 12.70 -14.67
N PHE A 49 -2.71 12.29 -15.29
CA PHE A 49 -1.35 12.66 -14.89
C PHE A 49 -0.77 13.88 -15.62
N ILE A 50 -1.58 14.60 -16.40
CA ILE A 50 -1.09 15.72 -17.20
C ILE A 50 -0.65 16.86 -16.29
N GLY A 51 0.64 17.21 -16.36
CA GLY A 51 1.25 18.26 -15.54
C GLY A 51 1.75 17.78 -14.17
N GLU A 52 1.63 16.49 -13.86
CA GLU A 52 2.22 15.89 -12.66
C GLU A 52 3.68 15.53 -12.91
N ASP A 53 4.50 15.62 -11.87
CA ASP A 53 5.90 15.23 -11.90
C ASP A 53 6.06 13.71 -11.91
N VAL A 54 6.99 13.18 -12.71
CA VAL A 54 7.25 11.74 -12.81
C VAL A 54 7.77 11.20 -11.48
N GLU A 55 8.61 11.95 -10.77
CA GLU A 55 9.10 11.54 -9.44
C GLU A 55 7.93 11.40 -8.45
N LEU A 56 6.97 12.33 -8.51
CA LEU A 56 5.77 12.30 -7.66
C LEU A 56 4.85 11.11 -7.99
N LEU A 57 4.71 10.79 -9.27
CA LEU A 57 3.93 9.63 -9.73
C LEU A 57 4.58 8.33 -9.28
N GLU A 58 5.90 8.24 -9.38
CA GLU A 58 6.67 7.07 -8.99
C GLU A 58 6.65 6.85 -7.48
N ASP A 59 6.84 7.92 -6.69
CA ASP A 59 6.67 7.88 -5.22
C ASP A 59 5.29 7.37 -4.83
N THR A 60 4.24 7.91 -5.46
CA THR A 60 2.86 7.49 -5.19
C THR A 60 2.62 6.03 -5.58
N ARG A 61 3.13 5.60 -6.75
CA ARG A 61 3.05 4.21 -7.21
C ARG A 61 3.75 3.26 -6.24
N PHE A 62 4.96 3.63 -5.82
CA PHE A 62 5.79 2.85 -4.92
C PHE A 62 5.07 2.62 -3.59
N ARG A 63 4.60 3.70 -2.96
CA ARG A 63 3.89 3.65 -1.67
C ARG A 63 2.62 2.79 -1.75
N LEU A 64 1.83 2.89 -2.83
CA LEU A 64 0.65 2.04 -3.01
C LEU A 64 0.97 0.54 -3.10
N LEU A 65 2.07 0.18 -3.76
CA LEU A 65 2.50 -1.21 -3.88
C LEU A 65 3.04 -1.72 -2.55
N GLU A 66 3.90 -0.93 -1.90
CA GLU A 66 4.49 -1.23 -0.59
C GLU A 66 3.40 -1.48 0.46
N LEU A 67 2.41 -0.59 0.57
CA LEU A 67 1.30 -0.76 1.51
C LEU A 67 0.49 -2.02 1.25
N GLY A 68 0.23 -2.34 -0.02
CA GLY A 68 -0.48 -3.55 -0.40
C GLY A 68 0.25 -4.80 0.07
N LEU A 69 1.54 -4.90 -0.25
CA LEU A 69 2.38 -6.04 0.14
C LEU A 69 2.50 -6.17 1.65
N ASN A 70 2.74 -5.07 2.36
CA ASN A 70 2.83 -5.07 3.82
C ASN A 70 1.51 -5.53 4.47
N THR A 71 0.37 -5.07 3.96
CA THR A 71 -0.95 -5.48 4.49
C THR A 71 -1.22 -6.97 4.23
N GLU A 72 -0.87 -7.47 3.04
CA GLU A 72 -0.97 -8.90 2.70
C GLU A 72 -0.05 -9.79 3.57
N ILE A 73 1.15 -9.32 3.88
CA ILE A 73 2.08 -9.99 4.80
C ILE A 73 1.42 -10.09 6.18
N LEU A 74 0.96 -8.97 6.75
CA LEU A 74 0.32 -8.94 8.08
C LEU A 74 -0.89 -9.89 8.16
N LEU A 75 -1.77 -9.87 7.15
CA LEU A 75 -2.92 -10.78 7.08
C LEU A 75 -2.48 -12.25 7.00
N SER A 76 -1.43 -12.54 6.23
CA SER A 76 -0.90 -13.91 6.10
C SER A 76 -0.29 -14.39 7.42
N GLU A 77 0.42 -13.53 8.14
CA GLU A 77 0.99 -13.84 9.47
C GLU A 77 -0.10 -14.14 10.49
N LEU A 78 -1.16 -13.32 10.55
CA LEU A 78 -2.30 -13.56 11.42
C LEU A 78 -3.04 -14.87 11.11
N ALA A 79 -3.07 -15.27 9.83
CA ALA A 79 -3.64 -16.54 9.39
C ALA A 79 -2.70 -17.74 9.58
N GLY A 80 -1.45 -17.53 10.04
CA GLY A 80 -0.43 -18.59 10.14
C GLY A 80 0.05 -19.11 8.79
N HIS A 81 -0.14 -18.34 7.72
CA HIS A 81 0.30 -18.65 6.36
C HIS A 81 1.75 -18.21 6.12
N LYS A 82 2.38 -18.80 5.11
CA LYS A 82 3.73 -18.40 4.68
C LYS A 82 3.67 -17.08 3.92
N THR A 83 4.58 -16.16 4.23
CA THR A 83 4.70 -14.82 3.65
C THR A 83 5.81 -14.67 2.63
N ARG A 84 6.53 -15.77 2.34
CA ARG A 84 7.79 -15.75 1.57
C ARG A 84 7.63 -15.08 0.20
N GLU A 85 6.50 -15.30 -0.46
CA GLU A 85 6.28 -14.74 -1.80
C GLU A 85 6.01 -13.24 -1.74
N GLN A 86 5.19 -12.77 -0.79
CA GLN A 86 4.94 -11.35 -0.60
C GLN A 86 6.20 -10.60 -0.17
N VAL A 87 7.01 -11.20 0.71
CA VAL A 87 8.31 -10.63 1.10
C VAL A 87 9.25 -10.53 -0.11
N ARG A 88 9.30 -11.56 -0.96
CA ARG A 88 10.10 -11.54 -2.20
C ARG A 88 9.66 -10.43 -3.14
N GLN A 89 8.36 -10.23 -3.32
CA GLN A 89 7.82 -9.15 -4.15
C GLN A 89 8.13 -7.77 -3.56
N LEU A 90 8.14 -7.64 -2.23
CA LEU A 90 8.53 -6.42 -1.54
C LEU A 90 10.03 -6.14 -1.75
N GLU A 91 10.89 -7.15 -1.62
CA GLU A 91 12.32 -7.04 -1.93
C GLU A 91 12.55 -6.60 -3.39
N GLU A 92 11.84 -7.19 -4.36
CA GLU A 92 11.90 -6.80 -5.78
C GLU A 92 11.50 -5.34 -6.00
N LEU A 93 10.48 -4.86 -5.28
CA LEU A 93 10.04 -3.47 -5.35
C LEU A 93 11.16 -2.51 -4.91
N TYR A 94 11.85 -2.79 -3.80
CA TYR A 94 12.98 -1.96 -3.36
C TYR A 94 14.19 -2.03 -4.30
N LEU A 95 14.47 -3.21 -4.88
CA LEU A 95 15.62 -3.39 -5.77
C LEU A 95 15.46 -2.74 -7.14
N THR A 96 14.22 -2.56 -7.61
CA THR A 96 13.91 -1.94 -8.90
C THR A 96 13.86 -0.41 -8.86
N THR A 97 13.98 0.18 -7.67
CA THR A 97 13.90 1.63 -7.45
C THR A 97 15.29 2.27 -7.25
N ILE A 98 16.38 1.57 -7.61
CA ILE A 98 17.79 2.02 -7.52
C ILE A 98 18.31 2.45 -8.90
#